data_AF-A0ABD0U5H5-F1
#
_entry.id   AF-A0ABD0U5H5-F1
#
_cell.length_a   1.000
_cell.length_b   1.000
_cell.length_c   1.000
_cell.angle_alpha   90.00
_cell.angle_beta   90.00
_cell.angle_gamma   90.00
#
_symmetry.space_group_name_H-M   'P 1'
#
loop_
_entity.id
_entity.type
_entity.pdbx_description
1 polymer ?
#
loop_
_entity_poly.entity_id
_entity_poly.type
_entity_poly.pdbx_seq_one_letter_code
_entity_poly.pdbx_strand_id
1 'polypeptide(L)'
;MELFHFKFTVFLLVLLFWEFFLINCDAVGRCLEAENSTLLQLKKGFTTEKLESWLPGTDCCGWVGVTCDEYGRITGLDLGFRYITGTIDPSLFNRTSLRTPTFSGNNFNGIPIPNSGWDKLLNLSSLDLYNAGFAGNVPASISRLTKLSFLDLTCNSKHSLAINPMILQNMSSLKELILDNVNVSSYRDEWCGVLVNSIPVLELLSINSTSDGSEKMAGDK
;
A
#
# COMPACT_ATOMS: atom_id res chain seq x y z
N MET A 1 1.57 -68.79 -18.41
CA MET A 1 1.55 -68.13 -17.09
C MET A 1 2.44 -66.88 -17.07
N GLU A 2 3.65 -66.96 -17.62
CA GLU A 2 4.62 -65.86 -17.79
C GLU A 2 4.05 -64.57 -18.43
N LEU A 3 3.31 -64.70 -19.54
CA LEU A 3 2.78 -63.55 -20.30
C LEU A 3 1.69 -62.78 -19.53
N PHE A 4 1.01 -63.42 -18.58
CA PHE A 4 -0.02 -62.81 -17.75
C PHE A 4 0.60 -62.00 -16.59
N HIS A 5 1.68 -62.53 -16.00
CA HIS A 5 2.47 -61.81 -14.98
C HIS A 5 3.13 -60.55 -15.53
N PHE A 6 3.63 -60.58 -16.76
CA PHE A 6 4.24 -59.41 -17.41
C PHE A 6 3.23 -58.29 -17.66
N LYS A 7 2.01 -58.63 -18.11
CA LYS A 7 0.95 -57.63 -18.33
C LYS A 7 0.41 -57.05 -17.01
N PHE A 8 0.36 -57.84 -15.94
CA PHE A 8 -0.11 -57.40 -14.63
C PHE A 8 0.89 -56.47 -13.92
N THR A 9 2.19 -56.76 -14.03
CA THR A 9 3.26 -55.92 -13.48
C THR A 9 3.37 -54.58 -14.19
N VAL A 10 3.24 -54.54 -15.52
CA VAL A 10 3.17 -53.29 -16.29
C VAL A 10 1.92 -52.47 -15.92
N PHE A 11 0.77 -53.11 -15.71
CA PHE A 11 -0.46 -52.42 -15.29
C PHE A 11 -0.34 -51.78 -13.89
N LEU A 12 0.28 -52.48 -12.93
CA LEU A 12 0.57 -51.93 -11.59
C LEU A 12 1.57 -50.77 -11.64
N LEU A 13 2.59 -50.83 -12.51
CA LEU A 13 3.54 -49.73 -12.70
C LEU A 13 2.88 -48.50 -13.35
N VAL A 14 1.90 -48.68 -14.25
CA VAL A 14 1.11 -47.59 -14.84
C VAL A 14 0.17 -46.95 -13.82
N LEU A 15 -0.43 -47.72 -12.90
CA LEU A 15 -1.25 -47.19 -11.79
C LEU A 15 -0.42 -46.39 -10.79
N LEU A 16 0.79 -46.85 -10.44
CA LEU A 16 1.72 -46.11 -9.59
C LEU A 16 2.28 -44.84 -10.27
N PHE A 17 2.36 -44.84 -11.60
CA PHE A 17 2.71 -43.64 -12.37
C PHE A 17 1.53 -42.65 -12.49
N TRP A 18 0.28 -43.11 -12.48
CA TRP A 18 -0.89 -42.21 -12.50
C TRP A 18 -1.07 -41.42 -11.19
N GLU A 19 -0.72 -42.01 -10.05
CA GLU A 19 -0.63 -41.32 -8.76
C GLU A 19 0.48 -40.25 -8.74
N PHE A 20 1.49 -40.39 -9.61
CA PHE A 20 2.62 -39.45 -9.72
C PHE A 20 2.34 -38.23 -10.64
N PHE A 21 1.25 -38.24 -11.41
CA PHE A 21 0.88 -37.15 -12.33
C PHE A 21 -0.16 -36.16 -11.77
N LEU A 22 -0.43 -36.18 -10.46
CA LEU A 22 -1.36 -35.25 -9.79
C LEU A 22 -0.71 -34.34 -8.74
N ILE A 23 0.51 -33.86 -8.99
CA ILE A 23 1.06 -32.73 -8.20
C ILE A 23 1.65 -31.68 -9.14
N ASN A 24 0.80 -31.10 -9.99
CA ASN A 24 0.97 -29.69 -10.34
C ASN A 24 0.29 -28.89 -9.24
N CYS A 25 0.99 -28.74 -8.12
CA CYS A 25 0.59 -27.82 -7.08
C CYS A 25 1.37 -26.52 -7.33
N ASP A 26 0.95 -25.75 -8.34
CA ASP A 26 1.00 -24.29 -8.16
C ASP A 26 -0.08 -23.96 -7.10
N ALA A 27 0.14 -24.41 -5.86
CA ALA A 27 -0.59 -23.89 -4.73
C ALA A 27 -0.07 -22.49 -4.47
N VAL A 28 -0.49 -21.55 -5.30
CA VAL A 28 -0.69 -20.20 -4.80
C VAL A 28 -1.61 -20.37 -3.60
N GLY A 29 -1.10 -20.08 -2.40
CA GLY A 29 -1.85 -20.18 -1.17
C GLY A 29 -3.15 -19.40 -1.33
N ARG A 30 -4.29 -20.09 -1.17
CA ARG A 30 -5.60 -19.42 -1.17
C ARG A 30 -5.59 -18.32 -0.12
N CYS A 31 -6.27 -17.21 -0.38
CA CYS A 31 -6.41 -16.13 0.58
C CYS A 31 -6.85 -16.66 1.95
N LEU A 32 -6.14 -16.27 3.01
CA LEU A 32 -6.54 -16.62 4.37
C LEU A 32 -7.88 -15.96 4.72
N GLU A 33 -8.70 -16.65 5.51
CA GLU A 33 -10.03 -16.14 5.90
C GLU A 33 -9.97 -14.77 6.60
N ALA A 34 -8.94 -14.54 7.42
CA ALA A 34 -8.70 -13.26 8.09
C ALA A 34 -8.39 -12.13 7.10
N GLU A 35 -7.68 -12.42 6.01
CA GLU A 35 -7.37 -11.46 4.95
C GLU A 35 -8.62 -11.09 4.17
N ASN A 36 -9.39 -12.10 3.76
CA ASN A 36 -10.68 -11.94 3.10
C ASN A 36 -11.63 -11.06 3.94
N SER A 37 -11.78 -11.40 5.22
CA SER A 37 -12.61 -10.66 6.16
C SER A 37 -12.14 -9.22 6.34
N THR A 38 -10.83 -8.99 6.40
CA THR A 38 -10.25 -7.64 6.51
C THR A 38 -10.57 -6.80 5.28
N LEU A 39 -10.38 -7.34 4.08
CA LEU A 39 -10.66 -6.62 2.85
C LEU A 39 -12.16 -6.36 2.65
N LEU A 40 -13.04 -7.27 3.06
CA LEU A 40 -14.49 -7.01 3.06
C LEU A 40 -14.89 -5.93 4.07
N GLN A 41 -14.26 -5.88 5.25
CA GLN A 41 -14.46 -4.79 6.21
C GLN A 41 -13.98 -3.46 5.63
N LEU A 42 -12.79 -3.44 5.02
CA LEU A 42 -12.26 -2.27 4.33
C LEU A 42 -13.22 -1.77 3.25
N LYS A 43 -13.76 -2.67 2.42
CA LYS A 43 -14.74 -2.33 1.39
C LYS A 43 -16.01 -1.68 1.95
N LYS A 44 -16.47 -2.05 3.14
CA LYS A 44 -17.64 -1.40 3.78
C LYS A 44 -17.40 0.07 4.12
N GLY A 45 -16.13 0.45 4.35
CA GLY A 45 -15.73 1.84 4.56
C GLY A 45 -15.71 2.68 3.28
N PHE A 46 -15.80 2.05 2.10
CA PHE A 46 -15.70 2.72 0.81
C PHE A 46 -17.04 2.85 0.10
N THR A 47 -17.18 3.95 -0.64
CA THR A 47 -18.21 4.11 -1.66
C THR A 47 -17.52 4.20 -3.02
N THR A 48 -17.66 3.15 -3.83
CA THR A 48 -17.14 3.04 -5.20
C THR A 48 -17.80 1.87 -5.94
N GLU A 49 -17.89 1.96 -7.27
CA GLU A 49 -18.29 0.87 -8.15
C GLU A 49 -17.08 0.06 -8.67
N LYS A 50 -15.84 0.50 -8.43
CA LYS A 50 -14.63 -0.11 -9.03
C LYS A 50 -14.06 -1.32 -8.28
N LEU A 51 -14.78 -1.85 -7.30
CA LEU A 51 -14.39 -3.01 -6.49
C LEU A 51 -15.36 -4.20 -6.66
N GLU A 52 -15.81 -4.44 -7.89
CA GLU A 52 -16.81 -5.48 -8.22
C GLU A 52 -16.34 -6.88 -7.84
N SER A 53 -15.06 -7.21 -8.04
CA SER A 53 -14.53 -8.55 -7.76
C SER A 53 -14.47 -8.89 -6.26
N TRP A 54 -14.58 -7.89 -5.38
CA TRP A 54 -14.47 -8.05 -3.93
C TRP A 54 -15.76 -8.63 -3.36
N LEU A 55 -15.97 -9.94 -3.55
CA LEU A 55 -17.21 -10.64 -3.24
C LEU A 55 -17.02 -11.63 -2.08
N PRO A 56 -17.94 -11.68 -1.11
CA PRO A 56 -17.91 -12.69 -0.05
C PRO A 56 -17.86 -14.11 -0.62
N GLY A 57 -17.07 -14.99 0.00
CA GLY A 57 -16.95 -16.40 -0.39
C GLY A 57 -16.05 -16.67 -1.61
N THR A 58 -15.41 -15.63 -2.18
CA THR A 58 -14.42 -15.78 -3.25
C THR A 58 -12.99 -15.58 -2.72
N ASP A 59 -11.99 -16.07 -3.45
CA ASP A 59 -10.58 -15.95 -3.07
C ASP A 59 -10.07 -14.51 -3.25
N CYS A 60 -9.70 -13.86 -2.14
CA CYS A 60 -9.28 -12.46 -2.17
C CYS A 60 -7.98 -12.22 -2.93
N CYS A 61 -7.12 -13.24 -3.10
CA CYS A 61 -5.89 -13.11 -3.86
C CYS A 61 -6.14 -12.97 -5.37
N GLY A 62 -7.36 -13.28 -5.83
CA GLY A 62 -7.82 -13.01 -7.19
C GLY A 62 -8.58 -11.69 -7.36
N TRP A 63 -8.73 -10.89 -6.29
CA TRP A 63 -9.47 -9.63 -6.38
C TRP A 63 -8.64 -8.54 -7.06
N VAL A 64 -9.33 -7.66 -7.80
CA VAL A 64 -8.71 -6.51 -8.43
C VAL A 64 -7.96 -5.68 -7.39
N GLY A 65 -6.69 -5.40 -7.69
CA GLY A 65 -5.83 -4.62 -6.81
C GLY A 65 -5.24 -5.37 -5.62
N VAL A 66 -5.51 -6.67 -5.44
CA VAL A 66 -4.95 -7.44 -4.34
C VAL A 66 -3.77 -8.27 -4.83
N THR A 67 -2.69 -8.28 -4.06
CA THR A 67 -1.55 -9.18 -4.28
C THR A 67 -1.27 -9.93 -2.99
N CYS A 68 -1.07 -11.25 -3.09
CA CYS A 68 -0.76 -12.12 -1.97
C CYS A 68 0.63 -12.75 -2.10
N ASP A 69 1.19 -13.18 -0.97
CA ASP A 69 2.34 -14.08 -0.96
C ASP A 69 1.92 -15.56 -1.15
N GLU A 70 2.91 -16.45 -1.20
CA GLU A 70 2.73 -17.90 -1.34
C GLU A 70 1.89 -18.53 -0.21
N TYR A 71 1.73 -17.83 0.92
CA TYR A 71 0.95 -18.27 2.08
C TYR A 71 -0.48 -17.67 2.10
N GLY A 72 -0.89 -16.96 1.05
CA GLY A 72 -2.22 -16.34 0.96
C GLY A 72 -2.40 -15.12 1.85
N ARG A 73 -1.32 -14.46 2.28
CA ARG A 73 -1.37 -13.20 3.04
C ARG A 73 -1.27 -12.02 2.08
N ILE A 74 -2.03 -10.95 2.32
CA ILE A 74 -1.95 -9.77 1.47
C ILE A 74 -0.60 -9.07 1.64
N THR A 75 0.06 -8.78 0.53
CA THR A 75 1.32 -8.04 0.49
C THR A 75 1.20 -6.76 -0.31
N GLY A 76 0.29 -6.70 -1.29
CA GLY A 76 0.03 -5.52 -2.10
C GLY A 76 -1.45 -5.17 -2.09
N LEU A 77 -1.74 -3.87 -2.05
CA LEU A 77 -3.10 -3.35 -2.17
C LEU A 77 -3.08 -2.11 -3.06
N ASP A 78 -3.30 -2.32 -4.35
CA ASP A 78 -3.47 -1.24 -5.31
C ASP A 78 -4.95 -0.84 -5.35
N LEU A 79 -5.26 0.31 -4.76
CA LEU A 79 -6.58 0.93 -4.82
C LEU A 79 -6.55 2.29 -5.52
N GLY A 80 -5.48 2.59 -6.26
CA GLY A 80 -5.32 3.86 -6.98
C GLY A 80 -6.39 4.08 -8.05
N PHE A 81 -6.80 5.34 -8.26
CA PHE A 81 -7.68 5.79 -9.34
C PHE A 81 -9.01 5.02 -9.46
N ARG A 82 -9.61 4.68 -8.32
CA ARG A 82 -10.85 3.88 -8.24
C ARG A 82 -12.07 4.69 -7.81
N TYR A 83 -11.99 6.03 -7.85
CA TYR A 83 -13.06 6.93 -7.42
C TYR A 83 -13.57 6.61 -6.00
N ILE A 84 -12.68 6.13 -5.12
CA ILE A 84 -13.03 5.78 -3.75
C ILE A 84 -13.28 7.07 -2.98
N THR A 85 -14.40 7.07 -2.26
CA THR A 85 -14.71 8.00 -1.17
C THR A 85 -15.02 7.18 0.09
N GLY A 86 -15.10 7.81 1.26
CA GLY A 86 -15.37 7.12 2.53
C GLY A 86 -14.16 7.12 3.45
N THR A 87 -13.90 6.03 4.18
CA THR A 87 -12.82 5.95 5.18
C THR A 87 -12.01 4.66 5.05
N ILE A 88 -10.72 4.71 5.40
CA ILE A 88 -9.89 3.51 5.53
C ILE A 88 -10.21 2.85 6.86
N ASP A 89 -10.70 1.61 6.81
CA ASP A 89 -11.03 0.84 8.01
C ASP A 89 -9.74 0.45 8.79
N PRO A 90 -9.71 0.61 10.13
CA PRO A 90 -8.52 0.31 10.94
C PRO A 90 -8.05 -1.15 10.89
N SER A 91 -8.91 -2.10 10.50
CA SER A 91 -8.55 -3.52 10.38
C SER A 91 -7.40 -3.76 9.40
N LEU A 92 -7.23 -2.90 8.39
CA LEU A 92 -6.13 -2.96 7.43
C LEU A 92 -4.76 -2.89 8.13
N PHE A 93 -4.63 -2.10 9.19
CA PHE A 93 -3.38 -1.92 9.92
C PHE A 93 -2.94 -3.16 10.73
N ASN A 94 -3.78 -4.20 10.81
CA ASN A 94 -3.40 -5.47 11.42
C ASN A 94 -2.75 -6.45 10.41
N ARG A 95 -2.65 -6.07 9.14
CA ARG A 95 -2.08 -6.90 8.07
C ARG A 95 -0.58 -6.64 7.93
N THR A 96 0.21 -7.21 8.83
CA THR A 96 1.66 -6.94 8.94
C THR A 96 2.50 -7.46 7.77
N SER A 97 1.91 -8.27 6.89
CA SER A 97 2.50 -8.71 5.62
C SER A 97 2.46 -7.63 4.52
N LEU A 98 1.64 -6.60 4.68
CA LEU A 98 1.43 -5.54 3.68
C LEU A 98 2.73 -4.75 3.43
N ARG A 99 3.01 -4.49 2.14
CA ARG A 99 4.24 -3.87 1.65
C ARG A 99 3.98 -2.60 0.85
N THR A 100 2.99 -2.65 -0.04
CA THR A 100 2.76 -1.60 -1.05
C THR A 100 1.28 -1.23 -1.18
N PRO A 101 0.67 -0.61 -0.16
CA PRO A 101 -0.66 -0.02 -0.32
C PRO A 101 -0.57 1.29 -1.13
N THR A 102 -1.46 1.46 -2.10
CA THR A 102 -1.71 2.75 -2.74
C THR A 102 -3.20 3.09 -2.72
N PHE A 103 -3.49 4.34 -2.36
CA PHE A 103 -4.82 4.94 -2.40
C PHE A 103 -4.86 6.15 -3.32
N SER A 104 -3.88 6.30 -4.21
CA SER A 104 -3.69 7.49 -5.03
C SER A 104 -4.86 7.79 -5.96
N GLY A 105 -5.04 9.07 -6.32
CA GLY A 105 -6.06 9.48 -7.28
C GLY A 105 -7.51 9.16 -6.86
N ASN A 106 -7.76 9.03 -5.56
CA ASN A 106 -9.10 8.90 -4.98
C ASN A 106 -9.54 10.22 -4.33
N ASN A 107 -10.73 10.24 -3.71
CA ASN A 107 -11.24 11.44 -3.04
C ASN A 107 -11.83 11.12 -1.67
N PHE A 108 -10.98 11.13 -0.65
CA PHE A 108 -11.39 10.96 0.75
C PHE A 108 -12.04 12.22 1.36
N ASN A 109 -12.42 13.22 0.56
CA ASN A 109 -13.23 14.38 0.97
C ASN A 109 -12.68 15.16 2.18
N GLY A 110 -11.37 15.21 2.33
CA GLY A 110 -10.68 15.99 3.37
C GLY A 110 -10.73 15.37 4.76
N ILE A 111 -11.05 14.08 4.89
CA ILE A 111 -10.86 13.39 6.17
C ILE A 111 -9.37 13.27 6.50
N PRO A 112 -9.00 13.11 7.78
CA PRO A 112 -7.63 12.82 8.17
C PRO A 112 -7.21 11.40 7.77
N ILE A 113 -5.91 11.24 7.51
CA ILE A 113 -5.27 9.91 7.43
C ILE A 113 -5.44 9.22 8.81
N PRO A 114 -5.78 7.91 8.88
CA PRO A 114 -5.90 7.20 10.15
C PRO A 114 -4.68 7.41 11.04
N ASN A 115 -4.89 7.86 12.28
CA ASN A 115 -3.81 8.35 13.14
C ASN A 115 -2.95 7.26 13.80
N SER A 116 -3.36 5.99 13.72
CA SER A 116 -2.77 4.86 14.44
C SER A 116 -2.74 3.59 13.58
N GLY A 117 -1.90 2.64 13.98
CA GLY A 117 -1.77 1.33 13.31
C GLY A 117 -0.65 1.25 12.28
N TRP A 118 -0.18 2.37 11.74
CA TRP A 118 1.00 2.42 10.85
C TRP A 118 2.23 1.75 11.46
N ASP A 119 2.40 1.89 12.78
CA ASP A 119 3.49 1.29 13.56
C ASP A 119 3.52 -0.24 13.54
N LYS A 120 2.44 -0.90 13.10
CA LYS A 120 2.35 -2.36 12.92
C LYS A 120 2.81 -2.81 11.54
N LEU A 121 2.79 -1.92 10.54
CA LEU A 121 3.06 -2.24 9.14
C LEU A 121 4.57 -2.19 8.82
N LEU A 122 5.39 -2.88 9.62
CA LEU A 122 6.85 -2.79 9.57
C LEU A 122 7.49 -3.34 8.27
N ASN A 123 6.70 -3.96 7.39
CA ASN A 123 7.13 -4.45 6.08
C ASN A 123 6.79 -3.49 4.93
N LEU A 124 6.16 -2.35 5.23
CA LEU A 124 5.75 -1.36 4.24
C LEU A 124 6.98 -0.71 3.61
N SER A 125 7.09 -0.84 2.29
CA SER A 125 8.18 -0.32 1.48
C SER A 125 7.74 0.82 0.56
N SER A 126 6.46 0.93 0.24
CA SER A 126 5.92 2.02 -0.58
C SER A 126 4.58 2.49 -0.04
N LEU A 127 4.45 3.79 0.22
CA LEU A 127 3.18 4.42 0.59
C LEU A 127 2.87 5.54 -0.41
N ASP A 128 1.84 5.32 -1.21
CA ASP A 128 1.38 6.27 -2.21
C ASP A 128 -0.02 6.79 -1.85
N LEU A 129 -0.08 8.06 -1.45
CA LEU A 129 -1.30 8.81 -1.16
C LEU A 129 -1.46 9.99 -2.12
N TYR A 130 -0.77 9.96 -3.28
CA TYR A 130 -0.83 11.00 -4.31
C TYR A 130 -2.27 11.37 -4.60
N ASN A 131 -2.61 12.64 -4.40
CA ASN A 131 -3.91 13.21 -4.73
C ASN A 131 -5.10 12.37 -4.25
N ALA A 132 -5.02 11.81 -3.05
CA ALA A 132 -6.09 11.00 -2.46
C ALA A 132 -7.18 11.85 -1.78
N GLY A 133 -6.96 13.16 -1.59
CA GLY A 133 -7.94 14.05 -0.96
C GLY A 133 -8.02 13.92 0.56
N PHE A 134 -6.94 13.51 1.22
CA PHE A 134 -6.81 13.59 2.68
C PHE A 134 -6.48 15.03 3.14
N ALA A 135 -6.76 15.33 4.41
CA ALA A 135 -6.43 16.62 5.04
C ALA A 135 -5.80 16.45 6.43
N GLY A 136 -5.44 17.57 7.05
CA GLY A 136 -4.94 17.61 8.42
C GLY A 136 -3.45 17.29 8.48
N ASN A 137 -3.02 16.57 9.52
CA ASN A 137 -1.62 16.25 9.72
C ASN A 137 -1.31 14.80 9.34
N VAL A 138 -0.17 14.59 8.70
CA VAL A 138 0.39 13.25 8.49
C VAL A 138 0.66 12.60 9.85
N PRO A 139 0.17 11.37 10.12
CA PRO A 139 0.31 10.72 11.42
C PRO A 139 1.78 10.45 11.81
N ALA A 140 2.15 10.78 13.05
CA ALA A 140 3.50 10.54 13.56
C ALA A 140 3.89 9.04 13.59
N SER A 141 2.91 8.13 13.61
CA SER A 141 3.12 6.68 13.58
C SER A 141 3.78 6.20 12.28
N ILE A 142 3.70 6.97 11.19
CA ILE A 142 4.42 6.71 9.93
C ILE A 142 5.95 6.72 10.13
N SER A 143 6.47 7.40 11.16
CA SER A 143 7.90 7.40 11.51
C SER A 143 8.49 6.04 11.88
N ARG A 144 7.62 5.04 12.14
CA ARG A 144 8.02 3.66 12.45
C ARG A 144 8.26 2.82 11.20
N LEU A 145 7.91 3.31 10.01
CA LEU A 145 8.06 2.59 8.73
C LEU A 145 9.49 2.66 8.21
N THR A 146 10.44 2.03 8.90
CA THR A 146 11.88 2.15 8.60
C THR A 146 12.32 1.50 7.29
N LYS A 147 11.48 0.63 6.70
CA LYS A 147 11.69 0.01 5.39
C LYS A 147 11.11 0.80 4.21
N LEU A 148 10.44 1.93 4.49
CA LEU A 148 9.82 2.74 3.46
C LEU A 148 10.89 3.30 2.52
N SER A 149 10.78 2.99 1.23
CA SER A 149 11.66 3.48 0.17
C SER A 149 10.99 4.55 -0.69
N PHE A 150 9.66 4.54 -0.77
CA PHE A 150 8.86 5.49 -1.55
C PHE A 150 7.74 6.09 -0.68
N LEU A 151 7.65 7.42 -0.66
CA LEU A 151 6.57 8.16 -0.02
C LEU A 151 6.11 9.32 -0.90
N ASP A 152 4.87 9.22 -1.38
CA ASP A 152 4.19 10.32 -2.09
C ASP A 152 2.97 10.77 -1.30
N LEU A 153 2.98 12.05 -0.92
CA LEU A 153 1.91 12.72 -0.17
C LEU A 153 1.33 13.92 -0.94
N THR A 154 1.61 14.02 -2.24
CA THR A 154 1.22 15.16 -3.08
C THR A 154 -0.26 15.47 -2.91
N CYS A 155 -0.60 16.74 -2.62
CA CYS A 155 -1.97 17.15 -2.35
C CYS A 155 -2.45 18.25 -3.30
N ASN A 156 -3.15 17.87 -4.38
CA ASN A 156 -3.76 18.84 -5.32
C ASN A 156 -5.22 19.15 -5.01
N SER A 157 -5.69 18.75 -3.82
CA SER A 157 -7.07 18.94 -3.41
C SER A 157 -7.27 20.33 -2.80
N LYS A 158 -8.53 20.75 -2.62
CA LYS A 158 -8.86 21.97 -1.84
C LYS A 158 -8.50 21.84 -0.36
N HIS A 159 -8.14 20.65 0.09
CA HIS A 159 -7.80 20.37 1.47
C HIS A 159 -6.30 20.53 1.70
N SER A 160 -5.93 21.07 2.85
CA SER A 160 -4.54 21.18 3.25
C SER A 160 -4.11 19.93 4.02
N LEU A 161 -3.02 19.32 3.57
CA LEU A 161 -2.28 18.29 4.29
C LEU A 161 -0.96 18.90 4.77
N ALA A 162 -0.60 18.69 6.03
CA ALA A 162 0.62 19.17 6.63
C ALA A 162 1.47 18.01 7.14
N ILE A 163 2.79 18.15 7.02
CA ILE A 163 3.75 17.14 7.45
C ILE A 163 4.79 17.73 8.39
N ASN A 164 5.05 17.02 9.48
CA ASN A 164 6.14 17.33 10.39
C ASN A 164 7.41 16.56 9.95
N PRO A 165 8.56 17.22 9.75
CA PRO A 165 9.79 16.56 9.31
C PRO A 165 10.25 15.45 10.27
N MET A 166 9.91 15.51 11.55
CA MET A 166 10.24 14.46 12.53
C MET A 166 9.70 13.07 12.15
N ILE A 167 8.70 13.00 11.27
CA ILE A 167 8.22 11.73 10.71
C ILE A 167 9.33 11.01 9.94
N LEU A 168 10.25 11.75 9.34
CA LEU A 168 11.35 11.20 8.55
C LEU A 168 12.55 10.79 9.40
N GLN A 169 12.56 11.03 10.72
CA GLN A 169 13.75 10.91 11.58
C GLN A 169 14.44 9.54 11.51
N ASN A 170 13.69 8.46 11.23
CA ASN A 170 14.18 7.08 11.16
C ASN A 170 13.99 6.41 9.78
N MET A 171 13.80 7.20 8.72
CA MET A 171 13.52 6.68 7.37
C MET A 171 14.79 6.42 6.56
N SER A 172 15.73 5.65 7.12
CA SER A 172 17.05 5.42 6.50
C SER A 172 17.04 4.69 5.16
N SER A 173 15.91 4.08 4.78
CA SER A 173 15.72 3.38 3.51
C SER A 173 15.03 4.24 2.44
N LEU A 174 14.63 5.48 2.77
CA LEU A 174 13.82 6.32 1.88
C LEU A 174 14.65 6.84 0.71
N LYS A 175 14.19 6.53 -0.50
CA LYS A 175 14.82 6.89 -1.78
C LYS A 175 14.05 7.99 -2.50
N GLU A 176 12.73 7.97 -2.39
CA GLU A 176 11.87 8.91 -3.10
C GLU A 176 10.89 9.55 -2.11
N LEU A 177 10.93 10.88 -2.02
CA LEU A 177 10.07 11.69 -1.18
C LEU A 177 9.43 12.80 -2.01
N ILE A 178 8.11 12.74 -2.15
CA ILE A 178 7.31 13.68 -2.96
C ILE A 178 6.28 14.35 -2.05
N LEU A 179 6.45 15.66 -1.84
CA LEU A 179 5.67 16.50 -0.93
C LEU A 179 5.04 17.70 -1.64
N ASP A 180 4.80 17.57 -2.95
CA ASP A 180 4.24 18.66 -3.75
C ASP A 180 2.86 19.08 -3.20
N ASN A 181 2.67 20.37 -3.02
CA ASN A 181 1.46 20.97 -2.45
C ASN A 181 1.11 20.48 -1.02
N VAL A 182 2.09 19.96 -0.28
CA VAL A 182 1.97 19.67 1.15
C VAL A 182 2.47 20.86 1.97
N ASN A 183 1.76 21.21 3.04
CA ASN A 183 2.19 22.26 3.96
C ASN A 183 3.39 21.79 4.81
N VAL A 184 4.57 22.24 4.42
CA VAL A 184 5.85 22.05 5.13
C VAL A 184 6.29 23.28 5.93
N SER A 185 5.55 24.39 5.81
CA SER A 185 5.97 25.72 6.29
C SER A 185 6.02 25.87 7.81
N SER A 186 5.28 25.04 8.54
CA SER A 186 5.23 25.08 10.01
C SER A 186 6.53 24.64 10.69
N TYR A 187 7.47 24.04 9.94
CA TYR A 187 8.70 23.42 10.46
C TYR A 187 9.93 23.71 9.57
N ARG A 188 10.00 24.91 8.98
CA ARG A 188 11.02 25.26 7.97
C ARG A 188 12.45 25.00 8.45
N ASP A 189 12.75 25.31 9.71
CA ASP A 189 14.10 25.23 10.24
C ASP A 189 14.53 23.79 10.54
N GLU A 190 13.58 22.89 10.79
CA GLU A 190 13.85 21.48 11.09
C GLU A 190 14.11 20.62 9.85
N TRP A 191 13.60 21.01 8.67
CA TRP A 191 13.71 20.22 7.44
C TRP A 191 15.15 19.96 7.04
N CYS A 192 16.02 20.99 7.02
CA CYS A 192 17.42 20.82 6.62
C CYS A 192 18.14 19.80 7.51
N GLY A 193 17.90 19.85 8.83
CA GLY A 193 18.50 18.92 9.78
C GLY A 193 18.02 17.48 9.56
N VAL A 194 16.72 17.28 9.34
CA VAL A 194 16.19 15.92 9.16
C VAL A 194 16.56 15.34 7.79
N LEU A 195 16.45 16.11 6.70
CA LEU A 195 16.78 15.63 5.36
C LEU A 195 18.24 15.16 5.26
N VAL A 196 19.17 15.89 5.89
CA VAL A 196 20.60 15.52 5.87
C VAL A 196 20.91 14.30 6.76
N ASN A 197 20.29 14.21 7.94
CA ASN A 197 20.68 13.21 8.94
C ASN A 197 19.89 11.90 8.87
N SER A 198 18.68 11.91 8.32
CA SER A 198 17.74 10.80 8.48
C SER A 198 17.43 10.03 7.20
N ILE A 199 17.70 10.61 6.03
CA ILE A 199 17.42 9.99 4.71
C ILE A 199 18.69 10.01 3.81
N PRO A 200 19.78 9.35 4.22
CA PRO A 200 21.09 9.46 3.55
C PRO A 200 21.15 8.85 2.15
N VAL A 201 20.14 8.07 1.75
CA VAL A 201 20.04 7.37 0.47
C VAL A 201 19.00 7.98 -0.46
N LEU A 202 18.56 9.21 -0.19
CA LEU A 202 17.54 9.89 -0.98
C LEU A 202 18.05 10.12 -2.42
N GLU A 203 17.30 9.63 -3.39
CA GLU A 203 17.55 9.72 -4.83
C GLU A 203 16.67 10.81 -5.47
N LEU A 204 15.45 10.99 -4.96
CA LEU A 204 14.48 11.97 -5.45
C LEU A 204 13.81 12.72 -4.31
N LEU A 205 13.86 14.05 -4.37
CA LEU A 205 13.11 14.96 -3.50
C LEU A 205 12.29 15.92 -4.36
N SER A 206 10.98 15.97 -4.14
CA SER A 206 10.11 17.00 -4.72
C SER A 206 9.34 17.73 -3.63
N ILE A 207 9.49 19.05 -3.58
CA ILE A 207 8.77 19.94 -2.67
C ILE A 207 8.37 21.21 -3.44
N ASN A 208 7.31 21.11 -4.23
CA ASN A 208 6.78 22.25 -4.98
C ASN A 208 5.51 22.81 -4.31
N SER A 209 5.31 24.12 -4.38
CA SER A 209 4.03 24.74 -4.04
C SER A 209 3.46 25.41 -5.27
N THR A 210 2.24 25.05 -5.65
CA THR A 210 1.48 25.68 -6.73
C THR A 210 0.70 26.90 -6.23
N SER A 211 1.32 27.73 -5.39
CA SER A 211 0.87 29.10 -5.19
C SER A 211 1.32 29.95 -6.38
N ASP A 212 0.76 29.73 -7.57
CA ASP A 212 0.81 30.75 -8.62
C ASP A 212 -0.61 31.21 -8.96
N GLY A 213 -0.94 32.32 -8.31
CA GLY A 213 -2.22 33.00 -8.29
C GLY A 213 -2.06 34.30 -7.51
N SER A 214 -1.24 35.21 -8.06
CA SER A 214 -1.00 36.59 -7.63
C SER A 214 -0.34 36.82 -6.26
N GLU A 215 0.98 36.96 -6.27
CA GLU A 215 1.63 38.07 -5.56
C GLU A 215 2.82 38.56 -6.40
N LYS A 216 2.52 39.51 -7.30
CA LYS A 216 3.54 40.41 -7.83
C LYS A 216 4.03 41.24 -6.64
N MET A 217 5.20 40.90 -6.08
CA MET A 217 6.01 41.95 -5.46
C MET A 217 6.53 42.83 -6.59
N ALA A 218 5.73 43.83 -6.93
CA ALA A 218 6.21 45.03 -7.58
C ALA A 218 7.28 45.63 -6.66
N GLY A 219 8.53 45.59 -7.12
CA GLY A 219 9.53 46.53 -6.65
C GLY A 219 9.14 47.91 -7.15
N ASP A 220 8.41 48.66 -6.33
CA ASP A 220 8.24 50.10 -6.51
C ASP A 220 9.16 50.84 -5.55
N LYS A 221 10.22 51.39 -6.16
CA LYS A 221 11.08 52.54 -5.83
C LYS A 221 11.63 52.71 -4.41
#